data_AF-A0A1B7TJM6-F1
#
_entry.id   AF-A0A1B7TJM6-F1
#
_cell.length_a   1.000
_cell.length_b   1.000
_cell.length_c   1.000
_cell.angle_alpha   90.00
_cell.angle_beta   90.00
_cell.angle_gamma   90.00
#
_symmetry.space_group_name_H-M   'P 1'
#
loop_
_entity.id
_entity.type
_entity.pdbx_description
1 polymer ?
#
loop_
_entity_poly.entity_id
_entity_poly.type
_entity_poly.pdbx_seq_one_letter_code
_entity_poly.pdbx_strand_id
1 'polypeptide(L)'
;MSAIQQSLQTAKAIKSKLPLLNKLRSEIFNTVYNPTNARTGSKYLKKALKGERLRDYYGSRTLFSAQDIADQYTKQLDGTGFRVVNGEVTDRLQRAEHYRRVGKAAPPKKNRKSC
;
A
#
# COMPACT_ATOMS: atom_id res chain seq x y z
N MET A 1 55.28 17.90 -35.52
CA MET A 1 54.05 17.10 -35.33
C MET A 1 52.86 18.00 -35.59
N SER A 2 51.98 17.67 -36.53
CA SER A 2 50.87 18.57 -36.92
C SER A 2 49.87 18.73 -35.75
N ALA A 3 49.25 19.92 -35.61
CA ALA A 3 48.31 20.22 -34.52
C ALA A 3 47.13 19.21 -34.46
N ILE A 4 46.75 18.66 -35.61
CA ILE A 4 45.73 17.62 -35.76
C ILE A 4 46.18 16.30 -35.09
N GLN A 5 47.45 15.92 -35.18
CA GLN A 5 47.95 14.70 -34.53
C GLN A 5 47.98 14.84 -33.01
N GLN A 6 48.27 16.05 -32.50
CA GLN A 6 48.26 16.33 -31.07
C GLN A 6 46.85 16.26 -30.48
N SER A 7 45.84 16.81 -31.16
CA SER A 7 44.43 16.73 -30.71
C SER A 7 43.88 15.30 -30.75
N LEU A 8 44.31 14.48 -31.71
CA LEU A 8 43.94 13.06 -31.77
C LEU A 8 44.57 12.26 -30.63
N GLN A 9 45.81 12.56 -30.25
CA GLN A 9 46.46 11.89 -29.10
C GLN A 9 45.79 12.22 -27.77
N THR A 10 45.41 13.48 -27.55
CA THR A 10 44.70 13.88 -26.33
C THR A 10 43.33 13.21 -26.26
N ALA A 11 42.57 13.17 -27.37
CA ALA A 11 41.29 12.47 -27.44
C ALA A 11 41.42 10.96 -27.12
N LYS A 12 42.46 10.30 -27.64
CA LYS A 12 42.75 8.88 -27.36
C LYS A 12 43.07 8.64 -25.88
N ALA A 13 43.85 9.53 -25.26
CA ALA A 13 44.18 9.47 -23.84
C ALA A 13 42.96 9.72 -22.94
N ILE A 14 42.05 10.60 -23.34
CA ILE A 14 40.79 10.84 -22.62
C ILE A 14 39.89 9.61 -22.70
N LYS A 15 39.76 9.00 -23.89
CA LYS A 15 38.93 7.80 -24.11
C LYS A 15 39.37 6.61 -23.25
N SER A 16 40.67 6.43 -23.02
CA SER A 16 41.17 5.35 -22.16
C SER A 16 40.97 5.62 -20.66
N LYS A 17 40.97 6.89 -20.23
CA LYS A 17 40.81 7.29 -18.82
C LYS A 17 39.34 7.39 -18.36
N LEU A 18 38.42 7.68 -19.27
CA LEU A 18 36.97 7.80 -19.00
C LEU A 18 36.37 6.61 -18.23
N PRO A 19 36.61 5.34 -18.61
CA PRO A 19 36.09 4.19 -17.89
C PRO A 19 36.58 4.11 -16.44
N LEU A 20 37.85 4.44 -16.21
CA LEU A 20 38.47 4.46 -14.87
C LEU A 20 37.84 5.54 -13.98
N LEU A 21 37.66 6.74 -14.53
CA LEU A 21 36.99 7.83 -13.82
C LEU A 21 35.55 7.47 -13.45
N ASN A 22 34.82 6.85 -14.38
CA ASN A 22 33.45 6.41 -14.12
C ASN A 22 33.39 5.31 -13.07
N LYS A 23 34.35 4.38 -13.05
CA LYS A 23 34.48 3.37 -12.00
C LYS A 23 34.72 4.00 -10.63
N LEU A 24 35.69 4.92 -10.53
CA LEU A 24 36.02 5.64 -9.29
C LEU A 24 34.84 6.49 -8.79
N ARG A 25 34.13 7.18 -9.70
CA ARG A 25 32.89 7.88 -9.38
C ARG A 25 31.86 6.92 -8.77
N SER A 26 31.66 5.76 -9.40
CA SER A 26 30.69 4.78 -8.93
C SER A 26 31.03 4.23 -7.55
N GLU A 27 32.31 4.00 -7.26
CA GLU A 27 32.81 3.62 -5.94
C GLU A 27 32.57 4.70 -4.88
N ILE A 28 32.88 5.96 -5.18
CA ILE A 28 32.68 7.09 -4.24
C ILE A 28 31.19 7.27 -3.88
N PHE A 29 30.30 7.16 -4.87
CA PHE A 29 28.87 7.44 -4.68
C PHE A 29 28.02 6.18 -4.45
N ASN A 30 28.63 5.01 -4.24
CA ASN A 30 27.95 3.73 -4.09
C ASN A 30 26.90 3.48 -5.20
N THR A 31 27.26 3.80 -6.45
CA THR A 31 26.43 3.53 -7.62
C THR A 31 26.95 2.34 -8.41
N VAL A 32 26.08 1.69 -9.18
CA VAL A 32 26.46 0.51 -9.97
C VAL A 32 27.22 0.94 -11.24
N TYR A 33 28.43 0.43 -11.41
CA TYR A 33 29.22 0.58 -12.63
C TYR A 33 28.91 -0.55 -13.63
N ASN A 34 28.40 -0.22 -14.82
CA ASN A 34 28.01 -1.19 -15.87
C ASN A 34 28.65 -0.86 -17.23
N PRO A 35 29.91 -1.24 -17.47
CA PRO A 35 30.62 -0.90 -18.72
C PRO A 35 30.14 -1.69 -19.94
N THR A 36 29.55 -2.87 -19.74
CA THR A 36 29.10 -3.79 -20.80
C THR A 36 27.63 -3.59 -21.17
N ASN A 37 26.92 -2.68 -20.51
CA ASN A 37 25.48 -2.47 -20.66
C ASN A 37 24.65 -3.74 -20.43
N ALA A 38 25.09 -4.61 -19.52
CA ALA A 38 24.38 -5.83 -19.17
C ALA A 38 23.05 -5.53 -18.45
N ARG A 39 22.07 -6.41 -18.64
CA ARG A 39 20.75 -6.30 -17.98
C ARG A 39 20.80 -6.88 -16.56
N THR A 40 21.27 -6.07 -15.61
CA THR A 40 21.46 -6.48 -14.19
C THR A 40 20.18 -6.45 -13.34
N GLY A 41 19.04 -5.97 -13.87
CA GLY A 41 17.78 -5.87 -13.13
C GLY A 41 17.72 -4.71 -12.12
N SER A 42 18.74 -3.85 -12.02
CA SER A 42 18.76 -2.73 -11.07
C SER A 42 17.58 -1.75 -11.21
N LYS A 43 16.94 -1.69 -12.39
CA LYS A 43 15.69 -0.91 -12.63
C LYS A 43 14.57 -1.34 -11.68
N TYR A 44 14.43 -2.64 -11.44
CA TYR A 44 13.36 -3.19 -10.62
C TYR A 44 13.67 -3.03 -9.13
N LEU A 45 14.93 -3.20 -8.74
CA LEU A 45 15.38 -3.05 -7.35
C LEU A 45 15.35 -1.61 -6.85
N LYS A 46 15.66 -0.64 -7.73
CA LYS A 46 15.59 0.80 -7.41
C LYS A 46 14.17 1.33 -7.28
N LYS A 47 13.17 0.58 -7.76
CA LYS A 47 11.78 1.01 -7.71
C LYS A 47 11.29 0.93 -6.26
N ALA A 48 10.85 2.06 -5.71
CA ALA A 48 10.24 2.08 -4.39
C ALA A 48 9.06 1.11 -4.31
N LEU A 49 8.99 0.37 -3.20
CA LEU A 49 7.89 -0.53 -2.92
C LEU A 49 6.58 0.25 -2.82
N LYS A 50 5.50 -0.30 -3.38
CA LYS A 50 4.16 0.34 -3.36
C LYS A 50 3.21 -0.32 -2.36
N GLY A 51 3.66 -1.33 -1.62
CA GLY A 51 2.82 -2.18 -0.78
C GLY A 51 2.00 -1.41 0.25
N GLU A 52 2.62 -0.47 0.97
CA GLU A 52 1.94 0.35 1.98
C GLU A 52 0.82 1.21 1.36
N ARG A 53 1.09 1.85 0.22
CA ARG A 53 0.08 2.63 -0.51
C ARG A 53 -1.10 1.78 -0.97
N LEU A 54 -0.84 0.54 -1.38
CA LEU A 54 -1.90 -0.39 -1.77
C LEU A 54 -2.70 -0.88 -0.56
N ARG A 55 -2.04 -1.14 0.56
CA ARG A 55 -2.69 -1.55 1.82
C ARG A 55 -3.70 -0.50 2.28
N ASP A 56 -3.32 0.77 2.18
CA ASP A 56 -4.12 1.89 2.71
C ASP A 56 -5.18 2.38 1.70
N TYR A 57 -5.44 1.63 0.60
CA TYR A 57 -6.37 2.04 -0.47
C TYR A 57 -7.79 2.34 0.02
N TYR A 58 -8.33 1.53 0.92
CA TYR A 58 -9.65 1.76 1.53
C TYR A 58 -9.56 2.47 2.90
N GLY A 59 -8.35 2.85 3.34
CA GLY A 59 -8.10 3.39 4.67
C GLY A 59 -8.01 2.32 5.77
N SER A 60 -7.69 2.78 6.99
CA SER A 60 -7.63 1.91 8.15
C SER A 60 -9.02 1.50 8.61
N ARG A 61 -9.20 0.23 9.00
CA ARG A 61 -10.41 -0.24 9.69
C ARG A 61 -10.53 0.27 11.12
N THR A 62 -9.53 1.00 11.62
CA THR A 62 -9.47 1.52 13.00
C THR A 62 -10.21 2.85 13.18
N LEU A 63 -10.98 3.31 12.19
CA LEU A 63 -11.97 4.35 12.44
C LEU A 63 -13.01 3.75 13.40
N PHE A 64 -13.21 4.39 14.56
CA PHE A 64 -14.09 3.88 15.62
C PHE A 64 -15.41 3.40 15.04
N SER A 65 -15.76 2.14 15.32
CA SER A 65 -17.08 1.62 14.96
C SER A 65 -18.14 2.31 15.81
N ALA A 66 -19.36 2.40 15.30
CA ALA A 66 -20.50 2.86 16.10
C ALA A 66 -20.70 2.02 17.37
N GLN A 67 -20.24 0.77 17.38
CA GLN A 67 -20.21 -0.10 18.57
C GLN A 67 -19.16 0.35 19.58
N ASP A 68 -17.94 0.66 19.12
CA ASP A 68 -16.86 1.13 19.99
C ASP A 68 -17.25 2.44 20.69
N ILE A 69 -17.94 3.32 19.95
CA ILE A 69 -18.53 4.55 20.46
C ILE A 69 -19.58 4.23 21.53
N ALA A 70 -20.55 3.35 21.22
CA ALA A 70 -21.59 2.98 22.18
C ALA A 70 -21.01 2.40 23.49
N ASP A 71 -20.00 1.54 23.41
CA ASP A 71 -19.36 0.93 24.58
C ASP A 71 -18.63 1.96 25.45
N GLN A 72 -17.98 2.96 24.83
CA GLN A 72 -17.32 4.05 25.56
C GLN A 72 -18.32 4.95 26.28
N TYR A 73 -19.38 5.37 25.58
CA TYR A 73 -20.37 6.30 26.13
C TYR A 73 -21.33 5.64 27.13
N THR A 74 -21.58 4.32 27.02
CA THR A 74 -22.43 3.60 28.00
C THR A 74 -21.86 3.76 29.40
N LYS A 75 -20.56 3.55 29.59
CA LYS A 75 -19.88 3.72 30.89
C LYS A 75 -19.95 5.14 31.45
N GLN A 76 -20.02 6.15 30.58
CA GLN A 76 -20.08 7.56 30.98
C GLN A 76 -21.51 8.00 31.30
N LEU A 77 -22.51 7.38 30.68
CA LEU A 77 -23.93 7.74 30.81
C LEU A 77 -24.69 6.87 31.82
N ASP A 78 -24.02 5.90 32.44
CA ASP A 78 -24.59 5.08 33.52
C ASP A 78 -25.13 5.97 34.64
N GLY A 79 -26.42 5.81 34.97
CA GLY A 79 -27.14 6.61 35.98
C GLY A 79 -27.88 7.84 35.44
N THR A 80 -27.68 8.23 34.19
CA THR A 80 -28.36 9.38 33.57
C THR A 80 -29.67 9.03 32.86
N GLY A 81 -29.94 7.73 32.65
CA GLY A 81 -31.11 7.24 31.92
C GLY A 81 -30.99 7.30 30.39
N PHE A 82 -29.90 7.87 29.86
CA PHE A 82 -29.64 7.92 28.42
C PHE A 82 -28.78 6.74 27.95
N ARG A 83 -29.07 6.23 26.75
CA ARG A 83 -28.32 5.16 26.11
C ARG A 83 -28.03 5.49 24.65
N VAL A 84 -26.78 5.27 24.22
CA VAL A 84 -26.40 5.39 22.81
C VAL A 84 -26.91 4.18 22.04
N VAL A 85 -27.62 4.43 20.94
CA VAL A 85 -28.21 3.40 20.09
C VAL A 85 -27.84 3.68 18.63
N ASN A 86 -27.46 2.63 17.90
CA ASN A 86 -27.22 2.73 16.47
C ASN A 86 -28.55 2.57 15.70
N GLY A 87 -29.06 3.68 15.16
CA GLY A 87 -30.35 3.76 14.47
C GLY A 87 -30.49 2.79 13.29
N GLU A 88 -29.47 2.70 12.43
CA GLU A 88 -29.51 1.81 11.27
C GLU A 88 -29.63 0.34 11.68
N VAL A 89 -28.92 -0.04 12.75
CA VAL A 89 -28.95 -1.40 13.27
C VAL A 89 -30.31 -1.71 13.89
N THR A 90 -30.89 -0.78 14.66
CA THR A 90 -32.23 -0.97 15.24
C THR A 90 -33.29 -1.08 14.16
N ASP A 91 -33.24 -0.24 13.13
CA ASP A 91 -34.20 -0.27 12.02
C ASP A 91 -34.09 -1.59 11.25
N ARG A 92 -32.86 -2.06 11.04
CA ARG A 92 -32.62 -3.37 10.41
C ARG A 92 -33.23 -4.51 11.21
N LEU A 93 -33.11 -4.49 12.54
CA LEU A 93 -33.67 -5.51 13.43
C LEU A 93 -35.20 -5.47 13.46
N GLN A 94 -35.79 -4.28 13.60
CA GLN A 94 -37.25 -4.10 13.56
C GLN A 94 -37.83 -4.57 12.22
N ARG A 95 -37.17 -4.24 11.11
CA ARG A 95 -37.56 -4.72 9.78
C ARG A 95 -37.49 -6.25 9.68
N ALA A 96 -36.43 -6.85 10.21
CA ALA A 96 -36.29 -8.31 10.23
C ALA A 96 -37.40 -8.98 11.05
N GLU A 97 -37.76 -8.41 12.20
CA GLU A 97 -38.87 -8.91 13.04
C GLU A 97 -40.22 -8.77 12.35
N HIS A 98 -40.47 -7.65 11.67
CA HIS A 98 -41.67 -7.46 10.86
C HIS A 98 -41.79 -8.56 9.78
N TYR A 99 -40.70 -8.83 9.04
CA TYR A 99 -40.73 -9.90 8.04
C TYR A 99 -40.93 -11.30 8.66
N ARG A 100 -40.39 -11.58 9.85
CA ARG A 100 -40.70 -12.82 10.59
C ARG A 100 -42.19 -12.92 10.93
N ARG A 101 -42.79 -11.85 11.44
CA ARG A 101 -44.23 -11.79 11.78
C ARG A 101 -45.12 -12.05 10.57
N VAL A 102 -44.75 -11.50 9.41
CA VAL A 102 -45.51 -11.64 8.15
C VAL A 102 -45.22 -12.97 7.43
N GLY A 103 -44.32 -13.82 7.95
CA GLY A 103 -43.92 -15.06 7.27
C GLY A 103 -43.06 -14.85 6.02
N LYS A 104 -42.55 -13.62 5.82
CA LYS A 104 -41.66 -13.22 4.70
C LYS A 104 -40.20 -13.13 5.12
N ALA A 105 -39.84 -13.76 6.23
CA ALA A 105 -38.45 -13.83 6.67
C ALA A 105 -37.62 -14.69 5.72
N ALA A 106 -36.31 -14.46 5.73
CA ALA A 106 -35.37 -15.33 5.04
C ALA A 106 -35.53 -16.78 5.54
N PRO A 107 -35.52 -17.78 4.63
CA PRO A 107 -35.58 -19.17 5.01
C PRO A 107 -34.34 -19.55 5.86
N PRO A 108 -34.43 -20.63 6.66
CA PRO A 108 -33.30 -21.09 7.45
C PRO A 108 -32.11 -21.46 6.54
N LYS A 109 -30.91 -21.02 6.93
CA LYS A 109 -29.68 -21.34 6.21
C LYS A 109 -29.47 -22.86 6.21
N LYS A 110 -29.29 -23.45 5.02
CA LYS A 110 -29.03 -24.88 4.87
C LYS A 110 -27.61 -25.21 5.35
N ASN A 111 -27.50 -26.10 6.33
CA ASN A 111 -26.20 -26.48 6.93
C ASN A 111 -25.62 -27.78 6.34
N ARG A 112 -26.37 -28.50 5.49
CA ARG A 112 -25.93 -29.71 4.79
C ARG A 112 -26.02 -29.49 3.28
N LYS A 113 -25.14 -30.11 2.50
CA LYS A 113 -25.26 -30.10 1.03
C LYS A 113 -26.59 -30.78 0.64
N SER A 114 -27.35 -30.23 -0.31
CA SER A 114 -28.35 -31.04 -1.01
C SER A 114 -27.58 -32.09 -1.78
N CYS A 115 -27.77 -33.35 -1.41
CA CYS A 115 -27.78 -34.40 -2.42
C CYS A 115 -29.03 -34.21 -3.29
#